data_AF-A0AAX0QYQ3-F1
#
_entry.id   AF-A0AAX0QYQ3-F1
#
_cell.length_a   1.000
_cell.length_b   1.000
_cell.length_c   1.000
_cell.angle_alpha   90.00
_cell.angle_beta   90.00
_cell.angle_gamma   90.00
#
_symmetry.space_group_name_H-M   'P 1'
#
loop_
_entity.id
_entity.type
_entity.pdbx_description
1 polymer ?
#
loop_
_entity_poly.entity_id
_entity_poly.type
_entity_poly.pdbx_seq_one_letter_code
_entity_poly.pdbx_strand_id
1 'polypeptide(L)'
;MKSMLRHLPHNLRSRASALAVTLVVSSFPFSNGLVELVTFAIAEPDRAKMLPPLHDLVLTDSLKIAAAERPTSGLWITCSEGPQIRLLLITRLPIEEEFAGNGTRTEERAELSILSDGIRAVQAIKRAPRLIFRQATWRRDHETDIVLMPPLSIEEVRTLSLEFLPAHPAVVRVDIAETGTEMPGAVDGQTIIAFTNNCLANQ
;
A
#
# COMPACT_ATOMS: atom_id res chain seq x y z
N MET A 1 37.62 47.32 20.98
CA MET A 1 38.42 46.10 21.25
C MET A 1 37.95 45.00 20.29
N LYS A 2 38.90 44.44 19.50
CA LYS A 2 38.88 43.17 18.70
C LYS A 2 37.60 42.87 17.89
N SER A 3 37.55 43.07 16.56
CA SER A 3 38.14 42.22 15.49
C SER A 3 37.97 40.71 15.70
N MET A 4 37.09 40.07 14.93
CA MET A 4 37.48 39.01 13.99
C MET A 4 36.37 38.67 13.00
N LEU A 5 36.84 38.23 11.84
CA LEU A 5 36.23 38.21 10.53
C LEU A 5 36.36 36.75 10.06
N ARG A 6 35.42 36.30 9.21
CA ARG A 6 35.50 35.12 8.31
C ARG A 6 35.15 33.75 8.92
N HIS A 7 34.05 33.17 8.44
CA HIS A 7 34.08 32.17 7.36
C HIS A 7 32.66 31.74 6.92
N LEU A 8 32.27 32.15 5.72
CA LEU A 8 31.61 31.30 4.71
C LEU A 8 32.72 30.93 3.70
N PRO A 9 32.70 29.79 2.97
CA PRO A 9 31.62 29.48 2.02
C PRO A 9 31.40 27.99 1.58
N HIS A 10 30.42 27.80 0.65
CA HIS A 10 30.30 26.78 -0.43
C HIS A 10 29.92 25.33 -0.03
N ASN A 11 28.99 24.60 -0.66
CA ASN A 11 28.37 24.59 -1.99
C ASN A 11 27.00 23.85 -1.92
N LEU A 12 25.91 24.35 -2.49
CA LEU A 12 25.45 24.17 -3.89
C LEU A 12 25.13 22.70 -4.28
N ARG A 13 23.84 22.36 -4.35
CA ARG A 13 23.23 21.92 -5.62
C ARG A 13 21.72 22.10 -5.66
N SER A 14 21.34 23.14 -6.39
CA SER A 14 20.07 23.28 -7.09
C SER A 14 19.79 22.08 -7.99
N ARG A 15 18.53 21.61 -7.99
CA ARG A 15 17.81 21.26 -9.21
C ARG A 15 16.39 21.79 -9.10
N ALA A 16 16.21 23.00 -9.62
CA ALA A 16 14.92 23.50 -10.06
C ALA A 16 14.44 22.67 -11.25
N SER A 17 13.18 22.24 -11.22
CA SER A 17 12.44 21.86 -12.43
C SER A 17 11.43 22.97 -12.69
N ALA A 18 11.76 23.85 -13.63
CA ALA A 18 10.83 24.87 -14.13
C ALA A 18 9.86 24.20 -15.11
N LEU A 19 8.57 24.37 -14.88
CA LEU A 19 7.49 23.93 -15.76
C LEU A 19 7.21 25.07 -16.75
N ALA A 20 7.45 24.84 -18.04
CA ALA A 20 7.07 25.76 -19.10
C ALA A 20 5.60 25.56 -19.44
N VAL A 21 4.76 26.55 -19.12
CA VAL A 21 3.35 26.60 -19.55
C VAL A 21 3.28 27.47 -20.81
N THR A 22 3.00 26.86 -21.95
CA THR A 22 2.72 27.59 -23.20
C THR A 22 1.21 27.82 -23.29
N LEU A 23 0.76 29.07 -23.11
CA LEU A 23 -0.62 29.51 -23.31
C LEU A 23 -0.85 29.81 -24.80
N VAL A 24 -1.65 29.00 -25.48
CA VAL A 24 -2.24 29.39 -26.78
C VAL A 24 -3.63 29.95 -26.48
N VAL A 25 -3.75 31.27 -26.50
CA VAL A 25 -5.04 31.96 -26.44
C VAL A 25 -5.44 32.31 -27.87
N SER A 26 -6.25 31.47 -28.51
CA SER A 26 -7.05 31.89 -29.66
C SER A 26 -8.44 32.29 -29.17
N SER A 27 -8.79 33.53 -29.47
CA SER A 27 -9.93 34.29 -29.01
C SER A 27 -11.25 33.83 -29.63
N PHE A 28 -12.16 33.27 -28.82
CA PHE A 28 -13.61 33.24 -29.08
C PHE A 28 -14.38 33.32 -27.74
N PRO A 29 -15.46 34.13 -27.64
CA PRO A 29 -16.14 34.37 -26.37
C PRO A 29 -17.43 33.54 -26.26
N PHE A 30 -17.43 32.44 -25.50
CA PHE A 30 -18.68 31.85 -25.00
C PHE A 30 -18.49 31.23 -23.61
N SER A 31 -19.22 31.83 -22.66
CA SER A 31 -19.88 31.23 -21.49
C SER A 31 -19.08 30.41 -20.46
N ASN A 32 -18.96 31.02 -19.28
CA ASN A 32 -18.81 30.47 -17.92
C ASN A 32 -19.09 28.97 -17.73
N GLY A 33 -18.12 28.27 -17.11
CA GLY A 33 -18.37 26.99 -16.45
C GLY A 33 -17.11 26.17 -16.21
N LEU A 34 -16.33 26.56 -15.19
CA LEU A 34 -15.34 25.76 -14.44
C LEU A 34 -14.77 24.50 -15.13
N VAL A 35 -13.58 24.64 -15.73
CA VAL A 35 -12.69 23.49 -15.94
C VAL A 35 -12.05 23.19 -14.60
N GLU A 36 -12.66 22.28 -13.84
CA GLU A 36 -12.05 21.72 -12.63
C GLU A 36 -10.97 20.73 -13.07
N LEU A 37 -9.76 21.25 -13.24
CA LEU A 37 -8.56 20.44 -13.49
C LEU A 37 -8.20 19.72 -12.19
N VAL A 38 -8.77 18.53 -12.00
CA VAL A 38 -8.36 17.61 -10.93
C VAL A 38 -7.02 17.01 -11.32
N THR A 39 -5.94 17.64 -10.87
CA THR A 39 -4.61 17.03 -10.86
C THR A 39 -4.59 15.90 -9.84
N PHE A 40 -4.71 14.66 -10.32
CA PHE A 40 -4.38 13.48 -9.53
C PHE A 40 -2.85 13.43 -9.39
N ALA A 41 -2.36 13.75 -8.19
CA ALA A 41 -1.00 13.38 -7.83
C ALA A 41 -0.96 11.85 -7.75
N ILE A 42 -0.32 11.20 -8.72
CA ILE A 42 0.10 9.81 -8.59
C ILE A 42 1.10 9.82 -7.43
N ALA A 43 0.68 9.35 -6.26
CA ALA A 43 1.57 9.19 -5.13
C ALA A 43 2.68 8.22 -5.57
N GLU A 44 3.93 8.67 -5.53
CA GLU A 44 5.05 7.74 -5.70
C GLU A 44 4.88 6.61 -4.69
N PRO A 45 5.01 5.34 -5.10
CA PRO A 45 4.87 4.22 -4.18
C PRO A 45 5.86 4.42 -3.05
N ASP A 46 5.32 4.54 -1.82
CA ASP A 46 6.07 4.77 -0.60
C ASP A 46 6.92 3.54 -0.27
N ARG A 47 8.02 3.38 -1.01
CA ARG A 47 9.07 2.38 -0.83
C ARG A 47 9.90 2.65 0.44
N ALA A 48 9.61 3.73 1.18
CA ALA A 48 10.51 4.29 2.20
C ALA A 48 10.07 4.09 3.67
N LYS A 49 8.81 3.73 3.96
CA LYS A 49 8.46 3.28 5.32
C LYS A 49 8.92 1.83 5.52
N MET A 50 10.13 1.64 6.04
CA MET A 50 10.71 0.32 6.29
C MET A 50 9.71 -0.59 7.03
N LEU A 51 9.45 -1.75 6.43
CA LEU A 51 8.81 -2.86 7.11
C LEU A 51 9.61 -3.18 8.39
N PRO A 52 8.95 -3.44 9.54
CA PRO A 52 9.64 -3.94 10.71
C PRO A 52 10.34 -5.27 10.35
N PRO A 53 11.49 -5.57 10.95
CA PRO A 53 12.21 -6.81 10.67
C PRO A 53 11.32 -8.04 10.93
N LEU A 54 11.25 -8.93 9.93
CA LEU A 54 10.56 -10.21 10.02
C LEU A 54 11.62 -11.29 10.25
N HIS A 55 11.86 -11.66 11.50
CA HIS A 55 12.92 -12.60 11.88
C HIS A 55 12.87 -13.97 11.18
N ASP A 56 11.70 -14.39 10.70
CA ASP A 56 11.49 -15.67 10.02
C ASP A 56 11.33 -15.54 8.50
N LEU A 57 11.51 -14.33 7.95
CA LEU A 57 11.31 -14.06 6.53
C LEU A 57 12.37 -13.08 6.00
N VAL A 58 13.25 -13.58 5.14
CA VAL A 58 14.21 -12.75 4.42
C VAL A 58 13.52 -12.11 3.23
N LEU A 59 13.23 -10.82 3.35
CA LEU A 59 12.61 -10.01 2.30
C LEU A 59 13.68 -9.45 1.36
N THR A 60 13.49 -9.65 0.05
CA THR A 60 14.35 -9.08 -1.00
C THR A 60 13.78 -7.78 -1.55
N ASP A 61 12.45 -7.65 -1.60
CA ASP A 61 11.75 -6.43 -2.01
C ASP A 61 10.36 -6.35 -1.37
N SER A 62 9.78 -5.16 -1.32
CA SER A 62 8.43 -4.93 -0.82
C SER A 62 7.75 -3.72 -1.45
N LEU A 63 6.44 -3.82 -1.65
CA LEU A 63 5.59 -2.76 -2.17
C LEU A 63 4.36 -2.61 -1.29
N LYS A 64 4.14 -1.41 -0.76
CA LYS A 64 2.90 -1.08 -0.03
C LYS A 64 1.78 -0.89 -1.04
N ILE A 65 0.71 -1.66 -0.90
CA ILE A 65 -0.43 -1.64 -1.84
C ILE A 65 -1.68 -0.98 -1.25
N ALA A 66 -1.81 -0.91 0.07
CA ALA A 66 -2.87 -0.14 0.74
C ALA A 66 -2.38 0.41 2.08
N ALA A 67 -2.91 1.55 2.51
CA ALA A 67 -2.51 2.20 3.75
C ALA A 67 -3.66 2.97 4.40
N ALA A 68 -3.76 2.90 5.73
CA ALA A 68 -4.63 3.76 6.53
C ALA A 68 -3.79 4.50 7.57
N GLU A 69 -4.12 5.77 7.85
CA GLU A 69 -3.39 6.56 8.85
C GLU A 69 -3.92 6.34 10.27
N ARG A 70 -5.21 6.03 10.43
CA ARG A 70 -5.88 5.91 11.73
C ARG A 70 -6.90 4.76 11.75
N PRO A 71 -6.64 3.66 12.49
CA PRO A 71 -5.33 3.30 13.04
C PRO A 71 -4.28 3.19 11.93
N THR A 72 -3.00 3.35 12.28
CA THR A 72 -1.92 3.20 11.29
C THR A 72 -1.85 1.74 10.85
N SER A 73 -2.20 1.49 9.59
CA SER A 73 -2.24 0.17 8.98
C SER A 73 -1.63 0.21 7.58
N GLY A 74 -1.03 -0.90 7.15
CA GLY A 74 -0.46 -1.05 5.82
C GLY A 74 -0.54 -2.48 5.34
N LEU A 75 -1.06 -2.66 4.12
CA LEU A 75 -0.98 -3.92 3.40
C LEU A 75 0.16 -3.83 2.40
N TRP A 76 1.01 -4.85 2.40
CA TRP A 76 2.18 -4.95 1.56
C TRP A 76 2.11 -6.23 0.73
N ILE A 77 2.60 -6.14 -0.51
CA ILE A 77 3.05 -7.29 -1.27
C ILE A 77 4.57 -7.37 -1.12
N THR A 78 5.08 -8.55 -0.79
CA THR A 78 6.50 -8.76 -0.50
C THR A 78 7.07 -9.86 -1.37
N CYS A 79 8.34 -9.72 -1.73
CA CYS A 79 9.16 -10.75 -2.36
C CYS A 79 10.16 -11.27 -1.33
N SER A 80 10.23 -12.59 -1.15
CA SER A 80 11.22 -13.22 -0.26
C SER A 80 12.17 -14.13 -1.05
N GLU A 81 13.18 -14.66 -0.36
CA GLU A 81 14.01 -15.74 -0.90
C GLU A 81 13.15 -16.89 -1.46
N GLY A 82 13.59 -17.47 -2.58
CA GLY A 82 12.83 -18.52 -3.27
C GLY A 82 11.64 -18.01 -4.07
N PRO A 83 11.87 -17.01 -4.94
CA PRO A 83 10.90 -15.95 -5.38
C PRO A 83 9.46 -16.08 -4.86
N GLN A 84 9.25 -16.07 -3.54
CA GLN A 84 7.90 -16.22 -3.00
C GLN A 84 7.26 -14.84 -2.86
N ILE A 85 6.09 -14.69 -3.47
CA ILE A 85 5.28 -13.48 -3.34
C ILE A 85 4.29 -13.71 -2.19
N ARG A 86 4.23 -12.79 -1.23
CA ARG A 86 3.33 -12.89 -0.07
C ARG A 86 2.60 -11.58 0.16
N LEU A 87 1.48 -11.65 0.87
CA LEU A 87 0.86 -10.47 1.47
C LEU A 87 1.24 -10.38 2.95
N LEU A 88 1.41 -9.15 3.40
CA LEU A 88 1.73 -8.82 4.78
C LEU A 88 0.85 -7.65 5.22
N LEU A 89 0.00 -7.87 6.22
CA LEU A 89 -0.73 -6.81 6.89
C LEU A 89 0.01 -6.40 8.15
N ILE A 90 0.25 -5.10 8.29
CA ILE A 90 0.70 -4.47 9.53
C ILE A 90 -0.43 -3.57 10.01
N THR A 91 -0.91 -3.76 11.22
CA THR A 91 -2.02 -2.98 11.76
C THR A 91 -2.02 -3.08 13.29
N ARG A 92 -2.96 -2.41 13.97
CA ARG A 92 -3.32 -2.75 15.35
C ARG A 92 -4.76 -3.23 15.35
N LEU A 93 -4.95 -4.55 15.44
CA LEU A 93 -6.28 -5.14 15.42
C LEU A 93 -6.99 -4.88 16.76
N PRO A 94 -8.25 -4.40 16.76
CA PRO A 94 -9.06 -4.20 17.95
C PRO A 94 -9.65 -5.54 18.42
N ILE A 95 -8.79 -6.49 18.74
CA ILE A 95 -9.16 -7.80 19.29
C ILE A 95 -9.03 -7.78 20.81
N GLU A 96 -9.76 -8.68 21.49
CA GLU A 96 -9.67 -8.81 22.94
C GLU A 96 -8.23 -9.15 23.36
N GLU A 97 -7.80 -8.59 24.49
CA GLU A 97 -6.43 -8.73 24.98
C GLU A 97 -6.05 -10.20 25.27
N GLU A 98 -7.02 -11.10 25.48
CA GLU A 98 -6.74 -12.53 25.63
C GLU A 98 -6.28 -13.20 24.32
N PHE A 99 -6.84 -12.80 23.18
CA PHE A 99 -6.43 -13.33 21.88
C PHE A 99 -5.05 -12.80 21.47
N ALA A 100 -4.78 -11.57 21.90
CA ALA A 100 -3.56 -10.84 21.71
C ALA A 100 -2.39 -11.29 22.59
N GLY A 101 -2.69 -11.63 23.85
CA GLY A 101 -1.68 -11.96 24.86
C GLY A 101 -0.94 -13.26 24.59
N ASN A 102 -1.43 -14.08 23.66
CA ASN A 102 -0.93 -15.42 23.40
C ASN A 102 0.20 -15.50 22.34
N GLY A 103 0.80 -14.38 21.93
CA GLY A 103 2.00 -14.39 21.07
C GLY A 103 1.71 -14.70 19.59
N THR A 104 2.54 -15.55 18.96
CA THR A 104 2.42 -15.92 17.54
C THR A 104 1.39 -17.03 17.35
N ARG A 105 0.39 -16.79 16.49
CA ARG A 105 -0.62 -17.75 16.03
C ARG A 105 -0.29 -18.17 14.61
N THR A 106 0.01 -19.45 14.42
CA THR A 106 0.60 -19.94 13.16
C THR A 106 -0.42 -20.16 12.05
N GLU A 107 -1.70 -20.33 12.39
CA GLU A 107 -2.75 -20.68 11.44
C GLU A 107 -4.09 -19.97 11.73
N GLU A 108 -4.22 -18.75 11.23
CA GLU A 108 -5.48 -18.01 11.21
C GLU A 108 -6.08 -17.96 9.80
N ARG A 109 -7.41 -17.87 9.71
CA ARG A 109 -8.06 -17.57 8.44
C ARG A 109 -8.02 -16.07 8.19
N ALA A 110 -7.56 -15.67 7.00
CA ALA A 110 -7.60 -14.29 6.54
C ALA A 110 -8.43 -14.18 5.24
N GLU A 111 -9.20 -13.11 5.12
CA GLU A 111 -9.98 -12.79 3.92
C GLU A 111 -9.62 -11.37 3.47
N LEU A 112 -9.14 -11.25 2.23
CA LEU A 112 -8.92 -9.95 1.59
C LEU A 112 -10.08 -9.68 0.64
N SER A 113 -10.74 -8.53 0.80
CA SER A 113 -11.79 -8.02 -0.08
C SER A 113 -11.36 -6.70 -0.70
N ILE A 114 -11.64 -6.51 -1.98
CA ILE A 114 -11.33 -5.27 -2.71
C ILE A 114 -12.64 -4.58 -3.06
N LEU A 115 -12.87 -3.41 -2.48
CA LEU A 115 -14.10 -2.66 -2.59
C LEU A 115 -13.88 -1.48 -3.55
N SER A 116 -14.76 -1.36 -4.55
CA SER A 116 -14.81 -0.16 -5.38
C SER A 116 -15.24 1.03 -4.52
N ASP A 117 -14.64 2.19 -4.75
CA ASP A 117 -14.99 3.40 -4.01
C ASP A 117 -16.49 3.72 -4.18
N GLY A 118 -17.13 4.13 -3.08
CA GLY A 118 -18.56 4.49 -3.06
C GLY A 118 -19.58 3.36 -2.79
N ILE A 119 -19.18 2.09 -2.67
CA ILE A 119 -20.16 1.00 -2.49
C ILE A 119 -20.20 0.42 -1.06
N ARG A 120 -20.81 1.18 -0.14
CA ARG A 120 -21.14 0.70 1.23
C ARG A 120 -22.41 -0.17 1.29
N ALA A 121 -23.00 -0.51 0.15
CA ALA A 121 -24.17 -1.37 0.11
C ALA A 121 -23.78 -2.81 0.45
N VAL A 122 -24.48 -3.44 1.40
CA VAL A 122 -24.25 -4.83 1.84
C VAL A 122 -24.14 -5.81 0.66
N GLN A 123 -24.91 -5.61 -0.41
CA GLN A 123 -24.87 -6.48 -1.58
C GLN A 123 -23.57 -6.35 -2.39
N ALA A 124 -22.94 -5.17 -2.41
CA ALA A 124 -21.69 -4.96 -3.12
C ALA A 124 -20.51 -5.56 -2.36
N ILE A 125 -20.49 -5.44 -1.03
CA ILE A 125 -19.51 -6.12 -0.18
C ILE A 125 -19.58 -7.64 -0.38
N LYS A 126 -20.78 -8.21 -0.53
CA LYS A 126 -20.97 -9.64 -0.84
C LYS A 126 -20.45 -10.07 -2.20
N ARG A 127 -20.40 -9.14 -3.16
CA ARG A 127 -19.94 -9.39 -4.54
C ARG A 127 -18.51 -8.89 -4.79
N ALA A 128 -17.89 -8.29 -3.79
CA ALA A 128 -16.51 -7.83 -3.87
C ALA A 128 -15.61 -9.03 -4.19
N PRO A 129 -14.62 -8.84 -5.09
CA PRO A 129 -13.54 -9.79 -5.27
C PRO A 129 -12.90 -10.14 -3.93
N ARG A 130 -12.66 -11.44 -3.71
CA ARG A 130 -12.17 -11.98 -2.45
C ARG A 130 -11.04 -12.96 -2.67
N LEU A 131 -9.99 -12.83 -1.87
CA LEU A 131 -8.96 -13.85 -1.69
C LEU A 131 -9.09 -14.41 -0.27
N ILE A 132 -9.24 -15.74 -0.16
CA ILE A 132 -9.41 -16.42 1.12
C ILE A 132 -8.17 -17.24 1.40
N PHE A 133 -7.44 -16.84 2.44
CA PHE A 133 -6.28 -17.53 2.94
C PHE A 133 -6.72 -18.43 4.11
N ARG A 134 -6.63 -19.75 3.91
CA ARG A 134 -7.01 -20.73 4.95
C ARG A 134 -6.02 -20.80 6.11
N GLN A 135 -4.80 -20.37 5.85
CA GLN A 135 -3.73 -20.27 6.83
C GLN A 135 -3.12 -18.89 6.67
N ALA A 136 -2.79 -18.25 7.79
CA ALA A 136 -2.06 -17.00 7.89
C ALA A 136 -1.37 -17.02 9.24
N THR A 137 -0.14 -16.54 9.29
CA THR A 137 0.62 -16.44 10.54
C THR A 137 0.43 -15.05 11.11
N TRP A 138 -0.23 -14.96 12.25
CA TRP A 138 -0.40 -13.71 12.97
C TRP A 138 0.59 -13.65 14.14
N ARG A 139 1.28 -12.53 14.27
CA ARG A 139 2.20 -12.22 15.35
C ARG A 139 1.80 -10.89 15.98
N ARG A 140 1.69 -10.85 17.30
CA ARG A 140 1.58 -9.60 18.05
C ARG A 140 2.95 -9.21 18.61
N ASP A 141 3.36 -7.98 18.32
CA ASP A 141 4.43 -7.27 19.01
C ASP A 141 3.83 -6.16 19.89
N HIS A 142 4.64 -5.49 20.71
CA HIS A 142 4.19 -4.51 21.71
C HIS A 142 3.24 -3.45 21.12
N GLU A 143 3.56 -2.89 19.96
CA GLU A 143 2.81 -1.78 19.35
C GLU A 143 1.98 -2.17 18.12
N THR A 144 2.28 -3.29 17.45
CA THR A 144 1.65 -3.66 16.17
C THR A 144 1.42 -5.14 16.02
N ASP A 145 0.35 -5.49 15.33
CA ASP A 145 0.08 -6.82 14.80
C ASP A 145 0.64 -6.95 13.38
N ILE A 146 1.24 -8.10 13.13
CA ILE A 146 1.77 -8.49 11.83
C ILE A 146 1.07 -9.77 11.41
N VAL A 147 0.43 -9.77 10.25
CA VAL A 147 -0.24 -10.94 9.70
C VAL A 147 0.38 -11.25 8.34
N LEU A 148 1.01 -12.42 8.27
CA LEU A 148 1.67 -12.94 7.09
C LEU A 148 0.77 -13.98 6.41
N MET A 149 0.37 -13.70 5.18
CA MET A 149 -0.36 -14.66 4.35
C MET A 149 0.62 -15.67 3.71
N PRO A 150 0.14 -16.85 3.31
CA PRO A 150 0.91 -17.84 2.57
C PRO A 150 1.39 -17.27 1.22
N PRO A 151 2.35 -17.94 0.56
CA PRO A 151 2.74 -17.57 -0.79
C PRO A 151 1.53 -17.51 -1.71
N LEU A 152 1.42 -16.44 -2.47
CA LEU A 152 0.42 -16.29 -3.50
C LEU A 152 0.79 -17.12 -4.72
N SER A 153 -0.19 -17.84 -5.27
CA SER A 153 -0.10 -18.40 -6.62
C SER A 153 -0.13 -17.30 -7.68
N ILE A 154 0.32 -17.62 -8.89
CA ILE A 154 0.32 -16.69 -10.03
C ILE A 154 -1.11 -16.20 -10.33
N GLU A 155 -2.10 -17.09 -10.27
CA GLU A 155 -3.51 -16.77 -10.44
C GLU A 155 -4.04 -15.80 -9.38
N GLU A 156 -3.65 -15.96 -8.11
CA GLU A 156 -4.03 -15.05 -7.03
C GLU A 156 -3.40 -13.68 -7.21
N VAL A 157 -2.11 -13.61 -7.59
CA VAL A 157 -1.44 -12.35 -7.90
C VAL A 157 -2.07 -11.65 -9.10
N ARG A 158 -2.41 -12.41 -10.14
CA ARG A 158 -3.11 -11.89 -11.32
C ARG A 158 -4.49 -11.33 -10.94
N THR A 159 -5.24 -12.07 -10.13
CA THR A 159 -6.54 -11.62 -9.62
C THR A 159 -6.37 -10.33 -8.82
N LEU A 160 -5.47 -10.31 -7.84
CA LEU A 160 -5.14 -9.12 -7.05
C LEU A 160 -4.84 -7.91 -7.95
N SER A 161 -4.01 -8.09 -8.98
CA SER A 161 -3.63 -7.01 -9.89
C SER A 161 -4.80 -6.46 -10.70
N LEU A 162 -5.72 -7.31 -11.16
CA LEU A 162 -6.87 -6.86 -11.96
C LEU A 162 -7.86 -6.01 -11.17
N GLU A 163 -7.96 -6.25 -9.87
CA GLU A 163 -8.93 -5.58 -9.00
C GLU A 163 -8.45 -4.21 -8.47
N PHE A 164 -7.14 -3.95 -8.53
CA PHE A 164 -6.57 -2.63 -8.24
C PHE A 164 -6.67 -1.75 -9.49
N LEU A 165 -7.85 -1.16 -9.71
CA LEU A 165 -8.09 -0.34 -10.90
C LEU A 165 -7.23 0.94 -10.91
N PRO A 166 -6.87 1.46 -12.10
CA PRO A 166 -6.09 2.71 -12.23
C PRO A 166 -6.81 3.98 -11.73
N ALA A 167 -8.12 3.93 -11.53
CA ALA A 167 -8.94 5.09 -11.16
C ALA A 167 -9.67 4.85 -9.84
N HIS A 168 -9.44 5.75 -8.88
CA HIS A 168 -9.84 5.75 -7.46
C HIS A 168 -9.20 4.64 -6.62
N PRO A 169 -8.70 4.95 -5.41
CA PRO A 169 -8.06 3.96 -4.56
C PRO A 169 -9.10 2.93 -4.14
N ALA A 170 -8.96 1.68 -4.61
CA ALA A 170 -9.80 0.59 -4.13
C ALA A 170 -9.71 0.52 -2.60
N VAL A 171 -10.83 0.44 -1.90
CA VAL A 171 -10.79 0.22 -0.44
C VAL A 171 -10.52 -1.26 -0.23
N VAL A 172 -9.37 -1.57 0.34
CA VAL A 172 -8.96 -2.93 0.67
C VAL A 172 -9.36 -3.23 2.09
N ARG A 173 -10.12 -4.29 2.28
CA ARG A 173 -10.50 -4.81 3.60
C ARG A 173 -9.80 -6.14 3.84
N VAL A 174 -9.15 -6.28 4.98
CA VAL A 174 -8.56 -7.55 5.43
C VAL A 174 -9.25 -7.96 6.72
N ASP A 175 -9.97 -9.08 6.69
CA ASP A 175 -10.65 -9.68 7.83
C ASP A 175 -9.85 -10.86 8.39
N ILE A 176 -9.57 -10.85 9.69
CA ILE A 176 -8.84 -11.88 10.45
C ILE A 176 -9.51 -12.04 11.82
N ALA A 177 -9.77 -13.29 12.23
CA ALA A 177 -10.35 -13.62 13.54
C ALA A 177 -11.54 -12.70 13.91
N GLU A 178 -12.49 -12.56 12.97
CA GLU A 178 -13.73 -11.74 13.08
C GLU A 178 -13.53 -10.21 13.08
N THR A 179 -12.29 -9.72 13.03
CA THR A 179 -11.98 -8.29 12.94
C THR A 179 -11.53 -7.89 11.55
N GLY A 180 -11.98 -6.72 11.08
CA GLY A 180 -11.64 -6.19 9.75
C GLY A 180 -10.81 -4.92 9.83
N THR A 181 -9.77 -4.82 9.00
CA THR A 181 -9.02 -3.58 8.76
C THR A 181 -9.31 -3.07 7.35
N GLU A 182 -9.84 -1.85 7.23
CA GLU A 182 -10.10 -1.19 5.95
C GLU A 182 -9.00 -0.15 5.65
N MET A 183 -8.46 -0.17 4.44
CA MET A 183 -7.37 0.68 3.99
C MET A 183 -7.63 1.16 2.56
N PRO A 184 -7.52 2.46 2.28
CA PRO A 184 -7.41 2.95 0.91
C PRO A 184 -6.23 2.32 0.16
N GLY A 185 -6.46 1.92 -1.09
CA GLY A 185 -5.43 1.48 -2.02
C GLY A 185 -4.41 2.59 -2.27
N ALA A 186 -3.14 2.20 -2.39
CA ALA A 186 -2.01 3.11 -2.56
C ALA A 186 -1.38 3.05 -3.95
N VAL A 187 -1.69 2.01 -4.73
CA VAL A 187 -1.11 1.76 -6.06
C VAL A 187 -2.17 1.19 -7.00
N ASP A 188 -1.86 1.16 -8.30
CA ASP A 188 -2.68 0.45 -9.29
C ASP A 188 -2.17 -0.98 -9.54
N GLY A 189 -2.98 -1.74 -10.27
CA GLY A 189 -2.68 -3.11 -10.67
C GLY A 189 -1.44 -3.27 -11.55
N GLN A 190 -1.10 -2.26 -12.36
CA GLN A 190 0.10 -2.30 -13.19
C GLN A 190 1.37 -2.24 -12.33
N THR A 191 1.34 -1.49 -11.25
CA THR A 191 2.42 -1.42 -10.26
C THR A 191 2.61 -2.76 -9.57
N ILE A 192 1.50 -3.46 -9.23
CA ILE A 192 1.56 -4.82 -8.67
C ILE A 192 2.17 -5.80 -9.69
N ILE A 193 1.73 -5.77 -10.95
CA ILE A 193 2.29 -6.62 -12.03
C ILE A 193 3.79 -6.37 -12.20
N ALA A 194 4.22 -5.11 -12.23
CA ALA A 194 5.63 -4.76 -12.38
C ALA A 194 6.47 -5.30 -11.21
N PHE A 195 5.98 -5.16 -9.98
CA PHE A 195 6.63 -5.72 -8.79
C PHE A 195 6.75 -7.25 -8.87
N THR A 196 5.64 -7.92 -9.19
CA THR A 196 5.57 -9.38 -9.35
C THR A 196 6.55 -9.88 -10.41
N ASN A 197 6.58 -9.26 -11.59
CA ASN A 197 7.49 -9.66 -12.66
C ASN A 197 8.94 -9.50 -12.25
N ASN A 198 9.28 -8.42 -11.54
CA ASN A 198 10.64 -8.22 -11.02
C ASN A 198 11.02 -9.29 -9.99
N CYS A 199 10.11 -9.61 -9.06
CA CYS A 199 10.32 -10.68 -8.08
C CYS A 199 10.57 -12.03 -8.76
N LEU A 200 9.79 -12.37 -9.77
CA LEU A 200 9.91 -13.64 -10.50
C LEU A 200 11.10 -13.68 -11.47
N ALA A 201 11.54 -12.54 -12.00
CA ALA A 201 12.68 -12.47 -12.92
C ALA A 201 14.03 -12.61 -12.21
N ASN A 202 14.09 -12.29 -10.91
CA ASN A 202 15.28 -12.45 -10.07
C ASN A 202 15.41 -13.90 -9.52
N GLN A 203 14.97 -14.88 -10.31
CA GLN A 203 15.09 -16.32 -10.07
C GLN A 203 16.47 -16.87 -10.45
#